data_AF-A0A2D6C3J9-F1
#
_entry.id   AF-A0A2D6C3J9-F1
#
_cell.length_a   1.000
_cell.length_b   1.000
_cell.length_c   1.000
_cell.angle_alpha   90.00
_cell.angle_beta   90.00
_cell.angle_gamma   90.00
#
_symmetry.space_group_name_H-M   'P 1'
#
loop_
_entity.id
_entity.type
_entity.pdbx_description
1 polymer ?
#
loop_
_entity_poly.entity_id
_entity_poly.type
_entity_poly.pdbx_seq_one_letter_code
_entity_poly.pdbx_strand_id
1 'polypeptide(L)'
;MNFQRLRNSLVSLIAGLVIAVLAFALPRQVEPFENLIYDAMVRATAEPFAGSGVITLIDVDEQSLAEVGQWPWPRSHLADLVEQVNAGQPLALVFDAIFPERDRLSPDLYAGTLSDTAGISIDPSVALPSFDQQFADRIAAAPVVLGQNTLLADGARGLLATQSETFQRRPTINLMASDRDLIADGFPPTAYRLPALLSNIPVLDEAASGLGVVTLPADTDGIARAIPLIFVHEGRTLPSLSLE
;
A
#
# COMPACT_ATOMS: atom_id res chain seq x y z
N MET A 1 0.50 38.81 -48.71
CA MET A 1 0.81 38.01 -47.50
C MET A 1 0.30 38.79 -46.29
N ASN A 2 -0.73 38.30 -45.59
CA ASN A 2 -1.50 39.11 -44.63
C ASN A 2 -0.72 39.38 -43.34
N PHE A 3 -0.14 40.57 -43.22
CA PHE A 3 0.57 41.05 -42.01
C PHE A 3 -0.25 40.89 -40.72
N GLN A 4 -1.58 41.02 -40.80
CA GLN A 4 -2.47 40.75 -39.66
C GLN A 4 -2.49 39.28 -39.24
N ARG A 5 -2.43 38.33 -40.18
CA ARG A 5 -2.37 36.89 -39.83
C ARG A 5 -1.04 36.55 -39.17
N LEU A 6 0.06 37.07 -39.72
CA LEU A 6 1.40 36.86 -39.17
C LEU A 6 1.54 37.46 -37.76
N ARG A 7 1.02 38.68 -37.55
CA ARG A 7 0.98 39.33 -36.24
C ARG A 7 0.16 38.55 -35.23
N ASN A 8 -1.03 38.06 -35.63
CA ASN A 8 -1.88 37.29 -34.73
C ASN A 8 -1.23 35.95 -34.35
N SER A 9 -0.59 35.26 -35.30
CA SER A 9 0.17 34.03 -35.02
C SER A 9 1.36 34.26 -34.08
N LEU A 10 2.10 35.36 -34.24
CA LEU A 10 3.19 35.74 -33.35
C LEU A 10 2.69 36.05 -31.93
N VAL A 11 1.59 36.78 -31.79
CA VAL A 11 0.98 37.07 -30.49
C VAL A 11 0.52 35.78 -29.80
N SER A 12 -0.12 34.86 -30.51
CA SER A 12 -0.51 33.56 -29.96
C SER A 12 0.70 32.71 -29.53
N LEU A 13 1.78 32.73 -30.30
CA LEU A 13 2.99 31.96 -30.00
C LEU A 13 3.73 32.53 -28.77
N ILE A 14 3.82 33.86 -28.67
CA ILE A 14 4.40 34.54 -27.50
C ILE A 14 3.53 34.29 -26.27
N ALA A 15 2.20 34.40 -26.39
CA ALA A 15 1.29 34.11 -25.28
C ALA A 15 1.40 32.66 -24.81
N GLY A 16 1.45 31.70 -25.74
CA GLY A 16 1.67 30.29 -25.43
C GLY A 16 3.00 30.03 -24.73
N LEU A 17 4.09 30.66 -25.20
CA LEU A 17 5.40 30.57 -24.57
C LEU A 17 5.41 31.17 -23.16
N VAL A 18 4.77 32.32 -22.96
CA VAL A 18 4.66 32.97 -21.65
C VAL A 18 3.86 32.10 -20.68
N ILE A 19 2.76 31.48 -21.13
CA ILE A 19 1.98 30.53 -20.33
C ILE A 19 2.82 29.31 -19.98
N ALA A 20 3.56 28.73 -20.93
CA ALA A 20 4.43 27.58 -20.67
C ALA A 20 5.54 27.91 -19.66
N VAL A 21 6.16 29.09 -19.79
CA VAL A 21 7.19 29.57 -18.84
C VAL A 21 6.60 29.86 -17.47
N LEU A 22 5.41 30.46 -17.40
CA LEU A 22 4.70 30.69 -16.13
C LEU A 22 4.29 29.37 -15.46
N ALA A 23 3.78 28.40 -16.22
CA ALA A 23 3.46 27.08 -15.69
C ALA A 23 4.70 26.37 -15.13
N PHE A 24 5.84 26.48 -15.83
CA PHE A 24 7.11 25.92 -15.35
C PHE A 24 7.64 26.64 -14.10
N ALA A 25 7.50 27.97 -14.02
CA ALA A 25 8.02 28.77 -12.93
C ALA A 25 7.11 28.81 -11.69
N LEU A 26 5.80 28.59 -11.86
CA LEU A 26 4.75 28.70 -10.84
C LEU A 26 3.86 27.45 -10.81
N PRO A 27 4.43 26.24 -10.61
CA PRO A 27 3.68 24.99 -10.74
C PRO A 27 2.48 24.92 -9.79
N ARG A 28 2.63 25.42 -8.55
CA ARG A 28 1.57 25.42 -7.53
C ARG A 28 0.34 26.27 -7.90
N GLN A 29 0.51 27.31 -8.70
CA GLN A 29 -0.58 28.20 -9.09
C GLN A 29 -1.36 27.65 -10.29
N VAL A 30 -0.73 26.78 -11.10
CA VAL A 30 -1.33 26.19 -12.30
C VAL A 30 -1.92 24.80 -12.03
N GLU A 31 -1.42 24.11 -11.00
CA GLU A 31 -1.89 22.79 -10.53
C GLU A 31 -3.43 22.67 -10.43
N PRO A 32 -4.21 23.63 -9.86
CA PRO A 32 -5.67 23.49 -9.81
C PRO A 32 -6.33 23.45 -11.19
N PHE A 33 -5.78 24.17 -12.17
CA PHE A 33 -6.31 24.21 -13.52
C PHE A 33 -5.95 22.95 -14.31
N GLU A 34 -4.74 22.42 -14.09
CA GLU A 34 -4.32 21.12 -14.63
C GLU A 34 -5.18 19.99 -14.06
N ASN A 35 -5.41 19.99 -12.75
CA ASN A 35 -6.28 19.00 -12.08
C ASN A 35 -7.71 19.07 -12.60
N LEU A 36 -8.25 20.27 -12.83
CA LEU A 36 -9.58 20.44 -13.42
C LEU A 36 -9.66 19.83 -14.83
N ILE A 37 -8.66 20.08 -15.67
CA ILE A 37 -8.60 19.51 -17.03
C ILE A 37 -8.43 18.00 -16.96
N TYR A 38 -7.56 17.49 -16.09
CA TYR A 38 -7.35 16.07 -15.87
C TYR A 38 -8.65 15.37 -15.45
N ASP A 39 -9.35 15.92 -14.46
CA ASP A 39 -10.62 15.36 -13.97
C ASP A 39 -11.69 15.34 -15.06
N ALA A 40 -11.75 16.38 -15.90
CA ALA A 40 -12.65 16.44 -17.04
C ALA A 40 -12.31 15.39 -18.10
N MET A 41 -11.02 15.21 -18.42
CA MET A 41 -10.57 14.19 -19.36
C MET A 41 -10.88 12.79 -18.83
N VAL A 42 -10.50 12.47 -17.59
CA VAL A 42 -10.77 11.16 -16.98
C VAL A 42 -12.26 10.85 -17.00
N ARG A 43 -13.13 11.79 -16.60
CA ARG A 43 -14.59 11.59 -16.66
C ARG A 43 -15.12 11.36 -18.09
N ALA A 44 -14.52 12.01 -19.08
CA ALA A 44 -14.94 11.88 -20.48
C ALA A 44 -14.43 10.59 -21.14
N THR A 45 -13.29 10.06 -20.70
CA THR A 45 -12.63 8.90 -21.32
C THR A 45 -12.70 7.62 -20.49
N ALA A 46 -13.11 7.69 -19.23
CA ALA A 46 -13.24 6.51 -18.38
C ALA A 46 -14.31 5.58 -18.94
N GLU A 47 -13.87 4.38 -19.35
CA GLU A 47 -14.80 3.31 -19.68
C GLU A 47 -15.24 2.60 -18.39
N PRO A 48 -16.52 2.22 -18.27
CA PRO A 48 -16.96 1.36 -17.17
C PRO A 48 -16.12 0.09 -17.15
N PHE A 49 -15.58 -0.27 -15.98
CA PHE A 49 -14.80 -1.50 -15.84
C PHE A 49 -15.69 -2.70 -16.19
N ALA A 50 -15.43 -3.32 -17.34
CA ALA A 50 -16.22 -4.43 -17.86
C ALA A 50 -15.80 -5.80 -17.29
N GLY A 51 -14.91 -5.82 -16.28
CA GLY A 51 -14.27 -7.03 -15.80
C GLY A 51 -13.20 -7.50 -16.78
N SER A 52 -11.93 -7.43 -16.41
CA SER A 52 -10.85 -7.97 -17.25
C SER A 52 -10.90 -9.50 -17.37
N GLY A 53 -11.63 -10.18 -16.46
CA GLY A 53 -11.59 -11.63 -16.28
C GLY A 53 -10.28 -12.15 -15.69
N VAL A 54 -9.34 -11.25 -15.37
CA VAL A 54 -7.99 -11.57 -14.87
C VAL A 54 -7.87 -11.31 -13.36
N ILE A 55 -8.70 -10.43 -12.81
CA ILE A 55 -8.68 -10.05 -11.40
C ILE A 55 -9.95 -10.56 -10.72
N THR A 56 -9.79 -11.25 -9.60
CA THR A 56 -10.88 -11.63 -8.70
C THR A 56 -10.73 -10.83 -7.42
N LEU A 57 -11.77 -10.07 -7.08
CA LEU A 57 -11.85 -9.33 -5.82
C LEU A 57 -12.57 -10.21 -4.78
N ILE A 58 -11.94 -10.40 -3.63
CA ILE A 58 -12.53 -11.07 -2.47
C ILE A 58 -12.75 -9.97 -1.44
N ASP A 59 -14.01 -9.59 -1.25
CA ASP A 59 -14.38 -8.53 -0.31
C ASP A 59 -14.93 -9.14 0.99
N VAL A 60 -14.82 -8.39 2.09
CA VAL A 60 -15.40 -8.74 3.39
C VAL A 60 -16.69 -7.94 3.54
N ASP A 61 -17.78 -8.51 3.01
CA ASP A 61 -19.11 -7.87 3.01
C ASP A 61 -19.95 -8.24 4.25
N GLU A 62 -21.09 -7.57 4.41
CA GLU A 62 -22.04 -7.85 5.50
C GLU A 62 -22.52 -9.31 5.53
N GLN A 63 -22.64 -9.97 4.37
CA GLN A 63 -23.04 -11.38 4.33
C GLN A 63 -21.94 -12.27 4.92
N SER A 64 -20.69 -12.06 4.51
CA SER A 64 -19.53 -12.77 5.03
C SER A 64 -19.35 -12.56 6.53
N LEU A 65 -19.56 -11.32 7.02
CA LEU A 65 -19.52 -11.02 8.44
C LEU A 65 -20.65 -11.69 9.23
N ALA A 66 -21.84 -11.84 8.63
CA ALA A 66 -22.95 -12.55 9.26
C ALA A 66 -22.70 -14.07 9.35
N GLU A 67 -21.99 -14.64 8.38
CA GLU A 67 -21.69 -16.08 8.32
C GLU A 67 -20.46 -16.47 9.14
N VAL A 68 -19.36 -15.71 9.04
CA VAL A 68 -18.05 -16.02 9.65
C VAL A 68 -17.88 -15.36 11.01
N GLY A 69 -18.50 -14.19 11.21
CA GLY A 69 -18.40 -13.38 12.41
C GLY A 69 -17.70 -12.04 12.19
N GLN A 70 -17.55 -11.29 13.28
CA GLN A 70 -17.04 -9.93 13.26
C GLN A 70 -15.56 -9.85 12.84
N TRP A 71 -15.23 -8.87 12.01
CA TRP A 71 -13.84 -8.49 11.71
C TRP A 71 -13.18 -7.76 12.90
N PRO A 72 -11.88 -7.95 13.18
CA PRO A 72 -10.92 -8.79 12.45
C PRO A 72 -11.08 -10.28 12.74
N TRP A 73 -11.03 -11.09 11.68
CA TRP A 73 -11.08 -12.55 11.82
C TRP A 73 -9.77 -13.11 12.41
N PRO A 74 -9.83 -14.29 13.04
CA PRO A 74 -8.63 -15.03 13.43
C PRO A 74 -7.74 -15.34 12.23
N ARG A 75 -6.42 -15.36 12.44
CA ARG A 75 -5.41 -15.64 11.42
C ARG A 75 -5.53 -17.07 10.88
N SER A 76 -6.12 -17.99 11.65
CA SER A 76 -6.48 -19.32 11.16
C SER A 76 -7.52 -19.26 10.02
N HIS A 77 -8.55 -18.41 10.12
CA HIS A 77 -9.53 -18.26 9.03
C HIS A 77 -8.88 -17.64 7.78
N LEU A 78 -7.96 -16.70 7.97
CA LEU A 78 -7.20 -16.12 6.85
C LEU A 78 -6.23 -17.15 6.23
N ALA A 79 -5.68 -18.06 7.03
CA ALA A 79 -4.87 -19.18 6.54
C ALA A 79 -5.70 -20.13 5.65
N ASP A 80 -6.91 -20.46 6.08
CA ASP A 80 -7.84 -21.28 5.30
C ASP A 80 -8.25 -20.58 3.98
N LEU A 81 -8.45 -19.26 4.03
CA LEU A 81 -8.70 -18.46 2.83
C LEU A 81 -7.52 -18.54 1.84
N VAL A 82 -6.29 -18.38 2.32
CA VAL A 82 -5.10 -18.51 1.47
C VAL A 82 -5.03 -19.90 0.85
N GLU A 83 -5.26 -20.96 1.63
CA GLU A 83 -5.25 -22.33 1.10
C GLU A 83 -6.30 -22.53 0.01
N GLN A 84 -7.52 -22.05 0.21
CA GLN A 84 -8.61 -22.16 -0.76
C GLN A 84 -8.33 -21.38 -2.04
N VAL A 85 -7.86 -20.14 -1.93
CA VAL A 85 -7.54 -19.32 -3.11
C VAL A 85 -6.32 -19.90 -3.86
N ASN A 86 -5.32 -20.38 -3.13
CA ASN A 86 -4.12 -20.98 -3.73
C ASN A 86 -4.43 -22.28 -4.51
N ALA A 87 -5.51 -23.00 -4.18
CA ALA A 87 -5.96 -24.13 -4.99
C ALA A 87 -6.32 -23.73 -6.43
N GLY A 88 -6.68 -22.46 -6.65
CA GLY A 88 -6.89 -21.88 -7.99
C GLY A 88 -5.60 -21.47 -8.72
N GLN A 89 -4.44 -21.64 -8.09
CA GLN A 89 -3.11 -21.28 -8.64
C GLN A 89 -3.05 -19.84 -9.19
N PRO A 90 -3.39 -18.82 -8.37
CA PRO A 90 -3.34 -17.44 -8.82
C PRO A 90 -1.90 -17.02 -9.15
N LEU A 91 -1.74 -16.03 -10.04
CA LEU A 91 -0.44 -15.44 -10.29
C LEU A 91 0.10 -14.71 -9.05
N ALA A 92 -0.79 -14.02 -8.33
CA ALA A 92 -0.53 -13.34 -7.08
C ALA A 92 -1.81 -13.33 -6.23
N LEU A 93 -1.66 -13.41 -4.90
CA LEU A 93 -2.72 -13.23 -3.92
C LEU A 93 -2.35 -12.03 -3.07
N VAL A 94 -3.15 -10.98 -3.11
CA VAL A 94 -2.79 -9.70 -2.49
C VAL A 94 -3.74 -9.40 -1.33
N PHE A 95 -3.20 -9.14 -0.14
CA PHE A 95 -3.96 -8.63 0.99
C PHE A 95 -3.86 -7.10 1.06
N ASP A 96 -4.96 -6.41 0.83
CA ASP A 96 -5.12 -4.99 1.18
C ASP A 96 -5.47 -4.85 2.68
N ALA A 97 -4.61 -5.40 3.52
CA ALA A 97 -4.72 -5.37 4.97
C ALA A 97 -3.32 -5.42 5.59
N ILE A 98 -3.18 -4.84 6.78
CA ILE A 98 -1.94 -4.85 7.55
C ILE A 98 -2.18 -5.58 8.87
N PHE A 99 -1.25 -6.46 9.23
CA PHE A 99 -1.29 -7.33 10.41
C PHE A 99 -0.16 -6.95 11.40
N PRO A 100 -0.19 -5.74 11.99
CA PRO A 100 0.92 -5.21 12.80
C PRO A 100 1.04 -5.85 14.18
N GLU A 101 0.03 -6.62 14.59
CA GLU A 101 -0.07 -7.22 15.91
C GLU A 101 -0.38 -8.72 15.79
N ARG A 102 0.14 -9.47 16.76
CA ARG A 102 -0.14 -10.89 16.96
C ARG A 102 -1.64 -11.15 17.12
N ASP A 103 -2.11 -12.30 16.66
CA ASP A 103 -3.50 -12.68 16.82
C ASP A 103 -3.86 -12.95 18.30
N ARG A 104 -4.70 -12.09 18.86
CA ARG A 104 -5.15 -12.18 20.26
C ARG A 104 -6.00 -13.41 20.56
N LEU A 105 -6.60 -14.02 19.54
CA LEU A 105 -7.38 -15.25 19.63
C LEU A 105 -6.54 -16.51 19.43
N SER A 106 -5.24 -16.35 19.14
CA SER A 106 -4.31 -17.45 18.99
C SER A 106 -4.20 -18.25 20.30
N PRO A 107 -4.33 -19.59 20.28
CA PRO A 107 -4.34 -20.42 21.49
C PRO A 107 -3.14 -20.20 22.42
N ASP A 108 -1.94 -20.04 21.85
CA ASP A 108 -0.70 -19.76 22.58
C ASP A 108 -0.74 -18.45 23.40
N LEU A 109 -1.48 -17.43 22.93
CA LEU A 109 -1.66 -16.17 23.63
C LEU A 109 -2.90 -16.15 24.52
N TYR A 110 -3.98 -16.79 24.07
CA TYR A 110 -5.25 -16.81 24.80
C TYR A 110 -5.16 -17.61 26.11
N ALA A 111 -4.28 -18.61 26.19
CA ALA A 111 -4.02 -19.36 27.42
C ALA A 111 -3.59 -18.47 28.61
N GLY A 112 -2.82 -17.41 28.34
CA GLY A 112 -2.46 -16.41 29.36
C GLY A 112 -3.69 -15.65 29.86
N THR A 113 -4.57 -15.24 28.94
CA THR A 113 -5.82 -14.54 29.28
C THR A 113 -6.74 -15.41 30.15
N LEU A 114 -6.83 -16.71 29.85
CA LEU A 114 -7.61 -17.67 30.64
C LEU A 114 -7.03 -17.86 32.04
N SER A 115 -5.70 -17.89 32.15
CA SER A 115 -5.00 -17.97 33.43
C SER A 115 -5.29 -16.72 34.28
N ASP A 116 -5.19 -15.53 33.68
CA ASP A 116 -5.36 -14.26 34.38
C ASP A 116 -6.82 -13.97 34.78
N THR A 117 -7.79 -14.31 33.92
CA THR A 117 -9.20 -13.93 34.11
C THR A 117 -10.00 -15.01 34.86
N ALA A 118 -9.74 -16.28 34.58
CA ALA A 118 -10.53 -17.40 35.09
C ALA A 118 -9.74 -18.33 36.03
N GLY A 119 -8.43 -18.09 36.23
CA GLY A 119 -7.58 -18.98 37.01
C GLY A 119 -7.38 -20.35 36.36
N ILE A 120 -7.65 -20.47 35.06
CA ILE A 120 -7.52 -21.73 34.30
C ILE A 120 -6.10 -21.80 33.76
N SER A 121 -5.26 -22.63 34.38
CA SER A 121 -3.90 -22.91 33.87
C SER A 121 -3.93 -24.07 32.87
N ILE A 122 -3.40 -23.83 31.68
CA ILE A 122 -3.15 -24.89 30.69
C ILE A 122 -1.83 -25.58 31.03
N ASP A 123 -1.77 -26.90 30.89
CA ASP A 123 -0.55 -27.68 31.10
C ASP A 123 0.54 -27.22 30.09
N PRO A 124 1.72 -26.74 30.56
CA PRO A 124 2.80 -26.28 29.69
C PRO A 124 3.36 -27.36 28.75
N SER A 125 3.10 -28.64 29.02
CA SER A 125 3.49 -29.74 28.13
C SER A 125 2.63 -29.86 26.88
N VAL A 126 1.46 -29.21 26.85
CA VAL A 126 0.58 -29.17 25.68
C VAL A 126 1.06 -28.06 24.74
N ALA A 127 1.56 -28.45 23.58
CA ALA A 127 1.92 -27.49 22.53
C ALA A 127 0.63 -26.85 21.97
N LEU A 128 0.43 -25.57 22.28
CA LEU A 128 -0.67 -24.79 21.74
C LEU A 128 -0.29 -24.24 20.36
N PRO A 129 -1.15 -24.39 19.35
CA PRO A 129 -0.84 -23.91 18.01
C PRO A 129 -0.89 -22.39 17.96
N SER A 130 -0.03 -21.78 17.15
CA SER A 130 -0.08 -20.35 16.83
C SER A 130 -0.87 -20.14 15.55
N PHE A 131 -1.87 -19.26 15.57
CA PHE A 131 -2.61 -18.86 14.37
C PHE A 131 -1.75 -18.00 13.44
N ASP A 132 -0.87 -17.16 13.99
CA ASP A 132 0.10 -16.39 13.19
C ASP A 132 1.05 -17.33 12.42
N GLN A 133 1.53 -18.40 13.06
CA GLN A 133 2.38 -19.39 12.39
C GLN A 133 1.61 -20.18 11.32
N GLN A 134 0.39 -20.62 11.60
CA GLN A 134 -0.44 -21.30 10.59
C GLN A 134 -0.69 -20.41 9.38
N PHE A 135 -0.95 -19.12 9.59
CA PHE A 135 -1.11 -18.17 8.51
C PHE A 135 0.19 -17.97 7.72
N ALA A 136 1.32 -17.80 8.40
CA ALA A 136 2.63 -17.73 7.78
C ALA A 136 2.93 -18.96 6.92
N ASP A 137 2.63 -20.17 7.40
CA ASP A 137 2.87 -21.42 6.66
C ASP A 137 2.06 -21.48 5.36
N ARG A 138 0.81 -20.98 5.37
CA ARG A 138 -0.01 -20.91 4.15
C ARG A 138 0.43 -19.80 3.21
N ILE A 139 0.83 -18.66 3.75
CA ILE A 139 1.44 -17.55 2.99
C ILE A 139 2.68 -18.04 2.26
N ALA A 140 3.58 -18.75 2.93
CA ALA A 140 4.82 -19.25 2.33
C ALA A 140 4.59 -20.30 1.22
N ALA A 141 3.41 -20.93 1.20
CA ALA A 141 3.02 -21.91 0.20
C ALA A 141 2.29 -21.31 -1.02
N ALA A 142 2.11 -19.99 -1.07
CA ALA A 142 1.34 -19.28 -2.09
C ALA A 142 2.05 -17.98 -2.51
N PRO A 143 1.76 -17.42 -3.70
CA PRO A 143 2.35 -16.15 -4.15
C PRO A 143 1.68 -14.95 -3.46
N VAL A 144 1.78 -14.89 -2.13
CA VAL A 144 1.09 -13.87 -1.33
C VAL A 144 1.88 -12.57 -1.24
N VAL A 145 1.22 -11.45 -1.49
CA VAL A 145 1.75 -10.10 -1.25
C VAL A 145 0.98 -9.48 -0.08
N LEU A 146 1.70 -8.98 0.92
CA LEU A 146 1.08 -8.30 2.07
C LEU A 146 1.19 -6.79 1.96
N GLY A 147 0.15 -6.10 2.40
CA GLY A 147 0.11 -4.65 2.50
C GLY A 147 1.01 -4.11 3.62
N GLN A 148 1.59 -2.95 3.37
CA GLN A 148 2.23 -2.08 4.36
C GLN A 148 1.69 -0.66 4.21
N ASN A 149 1.61 0.11 5.29
CA ASN A 149 1.04 1.46 5.22
C ASN A 149 1.88 2.47 6.01
N THR A 150 1.67 3.76 5.79
CA THR A 150 2.21 4.81 6.64
C THR A 150 1.28 5.11 7.80
N LEU A 151 1.86 5.46 8.95
CA LEU A 151 1.10 6.06 10.05
C LEU A 151 1.08 7.58 9.87
N LEU A 152 -0.11 8.18 9.94
CA LEU A 152 -0.25 9.63 10.11
C LEU A 152 0.07 9.99 11.57
N ALA A 153 0.92 11.00 11.76
CA ALA A 153 1.57 11.33 13.03
C ALA A 153 0.63 11.54 14.24
N ASP A 154 -0.65 11.87 14.01
CA ASP A 154 -1.60 12.19 15.08
C ASP A 154 -2.23 10.96 15.75
N GLY A 155 -2.28 9.80 15.09
CA GLY A 155 -2.85 8.56 15.65
C GLY A 155 -1.82 7.59 16.25
N ALA A 156 -0.54 7.90 16.10
CA ALA A 156 0.52 6.88 16.08
C ALA A 156 1.39 6.83 17.34
N ARG A 157 1.20 7.73 18.33
CA ARG A 157 2.07 7.79 19.52
C ARG A 157 2.11 6.51 20.35
N GLY A 158 1.07 5.67 20.28
CA GLY A 158 1.03 4.38 20.99
C GLY A 158 1.59 3.19 20.19
N LEU A 159 1.50 3.22 18.86
CA LEU A 159 1.91 2.12 17.98
C LEU A 159 3.38 2.22 17.54
N LEU A 160 3.93 3.44 17.49
CA LEU A 160 5.32 3.69 17.10
C LEU A 160 6.35 3.28 18.16
N ALA A 161 5.94 3.10 19.42
CA ALA A 161 6.86 2.78 20.51
C ALA A 161 7.37 1.33 20.48
N THR A 162 6.73 0.44 19.72
CA THR A 162 6.97 -1.01 19.79
C THR A 162 7.60 -1.62 18.53
N GLN A 163 7.74 -0.87 17.44
CA GLN A 163 8.19 -1.41 16.13
C GLN A 163 9.53 -0.86 15.66
N SER A 164 10.43 -0.52 16.59
CA SER A 164 11.85 -0.31 16.29
C SER A 164 12.63 -1.63 16.27
N GLU A 165 12.17 -2.63 15.51
CA GLU A 165 13.06 -3.72 15.10
C GLU A 165 13.00 -3.85 13.58
N THR A 166 14.14 -3.53 13.00
CA THR A 166 14.36 -3.23 11.59
C THR A 166 14.24 -4.50 10.77
N PHE A 167 13.04 -4.84 10.29
CA PHE A 167 12.93 -5.93 9.33
C PHE A 167 13.60 -5.54 8.00
N GLN A 168 14.60 -6.33 7.61
CA GLN A 168 15.42 -6.14 6.41
C GLN A 168 15.06 -7.20 5.37
N ARG A 169 13.96 -7.02 4.65
CA ARG A 169 13.87 -7.60 3.30
C ARG A 169 14.70 -6.76 2.34
N ARG A 170 15.46 -7.42 1.48
CA ARG A 170 16.20 -6.76 0.40
C ARG A 170 15.16 -6.16 -0.57
N PRO A 171 15.34 -4.90 -1.04
CA PRO A 171 14.41 -4.32 -1.99
C PRO A 171 14.33 -5.21 -3.24
N THR A 172 13.13 -5.62 -3.63
CA THR A 172 12.89 -6.36 -4.89
C THR A 172 13.23 -5.50 -6.10
N ILE A 173 13.18 -4.18 -5.95
CA ILE A 173 13.43 -3.21 -7.02
C ILE A 173 14.75 -2.48 -6.80
N ASN A 174 15.72 -2.78 -7.66
CA ASN A 174 16.92 -1.98 -7.78
C ASN A 174 16.66 -0.81 -8.73
N LEU A 175 16.58 0.41 -8.17
CA LEU A 175 16.54 1.62 -8.99
C LEU A 175 17.93 1.89 -9.57
N MET A 176 18.05 1.75 -10.88
CA MET A 176 19.26 2.12 -11.60
C MET A 176 19.09 3.55 -12.14
N ALA A 177 19.64 4.53 -11.43
CA ALA A 177 19.65 5.92 -11.88
C ALA A 177 20.99 6.22 -12.57
N SER A 178 20.92 6.66 -13.82
CA SER A 178 22.08 6.94 -14.67
C SER A 178 22.80 8.25 -14.36
N ASP A 179 22.20 9.12 -13.55
CA ASP A 179 22.77 10.42 -13.18
C ASP A 179 22.82 10.57 -11.65
N ARG A 180 24.01 10.82 -11.10
CA ARG A 180 24.24 10.91 -9.65
C ARG A 180 23.69 12.20 -9.06
N ASP A 181 23.46 13.22 -9.88
CA ASP A 181 22.98 14.54 -9.45
C ASP A 181 21.45 14.65 -9.38
N LEU A 182 20.70 13.67 -9.92
CA LEU A 182 19.24 13.57 -9.79
C LEU A 182 18.78 13.05 -8.42
N ILE A 183 19.72 12.92 -7.47
CA ILE A 183 19.60 12.01 -6.35
C ILE A 183 20.14 12.66 -5.07
N ALA A 184 19.27 13.30 -4.30
CA ALA A 184 19.61 13.59 -2.90
C ALA A 184 19.40 12.30 -2.07
N ASP A 185 20.44 11.82 -1.42
CA ASP A 185 20.43 10.63 -0.55
C ASP A 185 19.98 9.30 -1.21
N GLY A 186 20.20 9.13 -2.51
CA GLY A 186 19.78 7.91 -3.23
C GLY A 186 18.42 8.00 -3.96
N PHE A 187 17.66 9.10 -3.84
CA PHE A 187 16.32 9.23 -4.45
C PHE A 187 16.03 10.60 -5.11
N PRO A 188 15.13 10.67 -6.12
CA PRO A 188 14.68 11.93 -6.68
C PRO A 188 13.95 12.81 -5.65
N PRO A 189 14.03 14.15 -5.74
CA PRO A 189 13.34 15.06 -4.81
C PRO A 189 11.82 14.89 -4.78
N THR A 190 11.25 14.36 -5.86
CA THR A 190 9.82 14.07 -6.02
C THR A 190 9.40 12.69 -5.48
N ALA A 191 10.35 11.88 -4.96
CA ALA A 191 10.02 10.60 -4.37
C ALA A 191 9.11 10.78 -3.15
N TYR A 192 8.07 9.96 -3.06
CA TYR A 192 7.16 10.01 -1.93
C TYR A 192 7.81 9.38 -0.70
N ARG A 193 8.11 10.20 0.32
CA ARG A 193 8.79 9.77 1.55
C ARG A 193 7.78 9.44 2.64
N LEU A 194 7.85 8.22 3.15
CA LEU A 194 7.01 7.78 4.26
C LEU A 194 7.66 8.17 5.60
N PRO A 195 7.00 8.99 6.43
CA PRO A 195 7.53 9.39 7.73
C PRO A 195 7.60 8.22 8.72
N ALA A 196 6.70 7.25 8.59
CA ALA A 196 6.65 6.03 9.37
C ALA A 196 6.13 4.88 8.51
N LEU A 197 6.54 3.66 8.80
CA LEU A 197 6.02 2.46 8.15
C LEU A 197 5.35 1.57 9.21
N LEU A 198 4.11 1.19 8.95
CA LEU A 198 3.38 0.16 9.65
C LEU A 198 3.51 -1.13 8.85
N SER A 199 4.29 -2.05 9.38
CA SER A 199 4.55 -3.36 8.79
C SER A 199 3.70 -4.44 9.47
N ASN A 200 3.73 -5.64 8.92
CA ASN A 200 3.14 -6.81 9.57
C ASN A 200 4.09 -7.33 10.65
N ILE A 201 3.61 -8.24 11.49
CA ILE A 201 4.51 -8.97 12.39
C ILE A 201 5.58 -9.74 11.59
N PRO A 202 6.82 -9.87 12.11
CA PRO A 202 7.96 -10.41 11.34
C PRO A 202 7.70 -11.78 10.70
N VAL A 203 6.99 -12.67 11.40
CA VAL A 203 6.68 -14.02 10.90
C VAL A 203 5.85 -14.01 9.60
N LEU A 204 5.02 -12.99 9.39
CA LEU A 204 4.21 -12.85 8.17
C LEU A 204 5.00 -12.16 7.06
N ASP A 205 5.73 -11.10 7.38
CA ASP A 205 6.59 -10.40 6.42
C ASP A 205 7.71 -11.33 5.87
N GLU A 206 8.22 -12.24 6.70
CA GLU A 206 9.19 -13.26 6.28
C GLU A 206 8.58 -14.31 5.35
N ALA A 207 7.32 -14.69 5.55
CA ALA A 207 6.64 -15.70 4.77
C ALA A 207 6.13 -15.20 3.41
N ALA A 208 5.75 -13.93 3.30
CA ALA A 208 5.15 -13.36 2.09
C ALA A 208 6.05 -13.48 0.85
N SER A 209 5.50 -13.60 -0.35
CA SER A 209 6.29 -13.47 -1.59
C SER A 209 6.70 -12.01 -1.84
N GLY A 210 5.84 -11.06 -1.47
CA GLY A 210 6.03 -9.63 -1.70
C GLY A 210 5.48 -8.76 -0.57
N LEU A 211 5.95 -7.52 -0.49
CA LEU A 211 5.46 -6.50 0.46
C LEU A 211 5.20 -5.20 -0.30
N GLY A 212 3.95 -4.73 -0.31
CA GLY A 212 3.54 -3.58 -1.10
C GLY A 212 2.92 -2.47 -0.26
N VAL A 213 3.33 -1.23 -0.51
CA VAL A 213 2.76 -0.06 0.17
C VAL A 213 1.37 0.27 -0.38
N VAL A 214 0.36 0.32 0.50
CA VAL A 214 -1.04 0.62 0.15
C VAL A 214 -1.42 2.09 0.33
N THR A 215 -0.47 2.93 0.72
CA THR A 215 -0.71 4.37 0.93
C THR A 215 -1.12 5.05 -0.36
N LEU A 216 -2.27 5.72 -0.35
CA LEU A 216 -2.76 6.54 -1.45
C LEU A 216 -2.66 8.02 -1.07
N PRO A 217 -1.59 8.73 -1.48
CA PRO A 217 -1.48 10.14 -1.21
C PRO A 217 -2.50 10.95 -2.01
N ALA A 218 -3.13 11.90 -1.34
CA ALA A 218 -3.99 12.87 -1.96
C ALA A 218 -3.22 14.12 -2.39
N ASP A 219 -3.72 14.79 -3.42
CA ASP A 219 -3.25 16.12 -3.81
C ASP A 219 -3.62 17.17 -2.75
N THR A 220 -3.22 18.42 -2.99
CA THR A 220 -3.49 19.54 -2.06
C THR A 220 -4.98 19.79 -1.78
N ASP A 221 -5.86 19.33 -2.66
CA ASP A 221 -7.33 19.42 -2.53
C ASP A 221 -7.96 18.17 -1.89
N GLY A 222 -7.17 17.18 -1.48
CA GLY A 222 -7.64 15.95 -0.86
C GLY A 222 -8.12 14.87 -1.84
N ILE A 223 -8.02 15.11 -3.14
CA ILE A 223 -8.36 14.11 -4.17
C ILE A 223 -7.10 13.35 -4.57
N ALA A 224 -7.17 12.02 -4.56
CA ALA A 224 -6.08 11.18 -5.05
C ALA A 224 -6.18 11.02 -6.58
N ARG A 225 -5.21 11.55 -7.31
CA ARG A 225 -5.13 11.45 -8.78
C ARG A 225 -4.01 10.56 -9.30
N ALA A 226 -3.01 10.30 -8.46
CA ALA A 226 -1.85 9.49 -8.80
C ALA A 226 -1.47 8.56 -7.65
N ILE A 227 -0.99 7.37 -8.02
CA ILE A 227 -0.44 6.38 -7.07
C ILE A 227 1.07 6.36 -7.29
N PRO A 228 1.90 6.69 -6.28
CA PRO A 228 3.33 6.49 -6.39
C PRO A 228 3.62 5.01 -6.60
N LEU A 229 4.44 4.68 -7.59
CA LEU A 229 4.89 3.30 -7.80
C LEU A 229 5.98 2.90 -6.81
N ILE A 230 6.72 3.89 -6.29
CA ILE A 230 7.84 3.69 -5.39
C ILE A 230 7.76 4.72 -4.27
N PHE A 231 7.87 4.21 -3.05
CA PHE A 231 7.95 4.95 -1.81
C PHE A 231 9.36 4.89 -1.24
N VAL A 232 9.71 5.86 -0.40
CA VAL A 232 11.01 5.90 0.29
C VAL A 232 10.80 5.96 1.80
N HIS A 233 11.36 5.00 2.53
CA HIS A 233 11.35 4.98 4.00
C HIS A 233 12.75 4.64 4.52
N GLU A 234 13.29 5.44 5.45
CA GLU A 234 14.63 5.25 6.03
C GLU A 234 15.75 4.99 4.99
N GLY A 235 15.70 5.69 3.85
CA GLY A 235 16.69 5.54 2.78
C GLY A 235 16.55 4.27 1.94
N ARG A 236 15.41 3.56 2.03
CA ARG A 236 15.08 2.37 1.23
C ARG A 236 13.89 2.61 0.33
N THR A 237 13.88 1.99 -0.84
CA THR A 237 12.73 1.95 -1.74
C THR A 237 11.77 0.84 -1.37
N LEU A 238 10.49 1.18 -1.34
CA LEU A 238 9.40 0.25 -1.13
C LEU A 238 8.49 0.32 -2.37
N PRO A 239 8.12 -0.82 -2.98
CA PRO A 239 7.16 -0.83 -4.08
C PRO A 239 5.76 -0.50 -3.56
N SER A 240 4.94 0.09 -4.41
CA SER A 240 3.50 0.15 -4.14
C SER A 240 2.88 -1.24 -4.27
N LEU A 241 1.74 -1.45 -3.62
CA LEU A 241 0.99 -2.70 -3.76
C LEU A 241 0.59 -2.98 -5.23
N SER A 242 0.42 -1.93 -6.04
CA SER A 242 0.11 -2.08 -7.47
C SER A 242 1.29 -2.55 -8.34
N LEU A 243 2.50 -2.57 -7.79
CA LEU A 243 3.72 -2.95 -8.52
C LEU A 243 4.18 -4.38 -8.22
N GLU A 244 3.71 -4.97 -7.12
CA GLU A 244 3.94 -6.37 -6.70
C GLU A 244 2.92 -7.31 -7.34
#